data_AF-A0A435B592-F1
#
_entry.id   AF-A0A435B592-F1
#
_cell.length_a   1.000
_cell.length_b   1.000
_cell.length_c   1.000
_cell.angle_alpha   90.00
_cell.angle_beta   90.00
_cell.angle_gamma   90.00
#
_symmetry.space_group_name_H-M   'P 1'
#
loop_
_entity.id
_entity.type
_entity.pdbx_description
1 polymer ?
#
loop_
_entity_poly.entity_id
_entity_poly.type
_entity_poly.pdbx_seq_one_letter_code
_entity_poly.pdbx_strand_id
1 'polypeptide(L)'
;VDLHHGNGTQGIFYARPDVLTVSLHADPVRFYPFFWGYADERGEGAGLGYNLNLPLPRKSGDAAFLEALVTAFRRIRAFAPEALVVALGLDAFEGDPFGGLSVTTPGFSRIGEAIAGLGLPTVIVQEGGYLCDALSDNLTAFLTGFGGKQR
;
A
#
# COMPACT_ATOMS: atom_id res chain seq x y z
N VAL A 1 -1.27 -1.49 -0.08
CA VAL A 1 -1.18 -0.62 1.12
C VAL A 1 -1.53 -1.43 2.37
N ASP A 2 -1.04 -2.66 2.40
CA ASP A 2 -1.16 -3.57 3.53
C ASP A 2 0.04 -3.32 4.46
N LEU A 3 -0.05 -3.74 5.72
CA LEU A 3 1.08 -3.68 6.63
C LEU A 3 2.30 -4.43 6.10
N HIS A 4 2.08 -5.55 5.44
CA HIS A 4 3.11 -6.46 4.97
C HIS A 4 3.47 -6.22 3.51
N HIS A 5 4.70 -6.59 3.15
CA HIS A 5 5.09 -6.62 1.75
C HIS A 5 4.27 -7.69 1.00
N GLY A 6 3.63 -7.30 -0.12
CA GLY A 6 2.98 -8.22 -1.05
C GLY A 6 3.97 -9.03 -1.89
N ASN A 7 4.79 -9.86 -1.25
CA ASN A 7 5.85 -10.66 -1.90
C ASN A 7 5.31 -11.61 -2.97
N GLY A 8 4.12 -12.17 -2.80
CA GLY A 8 3.47 -12.99 -3.82
C GLY A 8 3.20 -12.22 -5.12
N THR A 9 2.57 -11.05 -5.00
CA THR A 9 2.30 -10.15 -6.15
C THR A 9 3.59 -9.71 -6.81
N GLN A 10 4.61 -9.34 -6.02
CA GLN A 10 5.95 -9.03 -6.56
C GLN A 10 6.50 -10.20 -7.37
N GLY A 11 6.46 -11.43 -6.85
CA GLY A 11 6.97 -12.61 -7.53
C GLY A 11 6.26 -12.93 -8.85
N ILE A 12 4.93 -12.76 -8.91
CA ILE A 12 4.14 -13.03 -10.12
C ILE A 12 4.55 -12.11 -11.29
N PHE A 13 4.88 -10.85 -11.01
CA PHE A 13 5.13 -9.83 -12.02
C PHE A 13 6.60 -9.40 -12.13
N TYR A 14 7.52 -10.03 -11.40
CA TYR A 14 8.88 -9.51 -11.20
C TYR A 14 9.68 -9.27 -12.48
N ALA A 15 9.45 -10.08 -13.51
CA ALA A 15 10.11 -9.99 -14.82
C ALA A 15 9.28 -9.23 -15.88
N ARG A 16 8.14 -8.65 -15.51
CA ARG A 16 7.13 -8.10 -16.43
C ARG A 16 7.08 -6.56 -16.41
N PRO A 17 7.17 -5.89 -17.57
CA PRO A 17 7.03 -4.43 -17.64
C PRO A 17 5.58 -3.95 -17.79
N ASP A 18 4.64 -4.83 -18.09
CA ASP A 18 3.24 -4.50 -18.32
C ASP A 18 2.42 -4.32 -17.02
N VAL A 19 3.00 -4.71 -15.87
CA VAL A 19 2.40 -4.53 -14.55
C VAL A 19 3.42 -3.89 -13.61
N LEU A 20 3.11 -2.68 -13.13
CA LEU A 20 3.88 -2.02 -12.07
C LEU A 20 3.39 -2.49 -10.70
N THR A 21 4.28 -3.10 -9.91
CA THR A 21 4.02 -3.43 -8.51
C THR A 21 4.59 -2.34 -7.60
N VAL A 22 3.76 -1.78 -6.72
CA VAL A 22 4.18 -0.80 -5.71
C VAL A 22 3.69 -1.24 -4.34
N SER A 23 4.59 -1.32 -3.38
CA SER A 23 4.27 -1.76 -2.02
C SER A 23 4.85 -0.79 -0.99
N LEU A 24 4.01 -0.27 -0.11
CA LEU A 24 4.38 0.43 1.12
C LEU A 24 4.04 -0.53 2.26
N HIS A 25 5.01 -0.82 3.12
CA HIS A 25 4.88 -1.86 4.15
C HIS A 25 5.88 -1.61 5.28
N ALA A 26 5.70 -2.26 6.42
CA ALA A 26 6.69 -2.24 7.49
C ALA A 26 8.01 -2.88 7.02
N ASP A 27 9.14 -2.26 7.39
CA ASP A 27 10.47 -2.70 7.00
C ASP A 27 10.68 -4.20 7.33
N PRO A 28 11.03 -5.03 6.33
CA PRO A 28 11.10 -6.47 6.49
C PRO A 28 12.26 -6.92 7.41
N VAL A 29 13.24 -6.07 7.75
CA VAL A 29 14.36 -6.45 8.64
C VAL A 29 13.88 -7.10 9.94
N ARG A 30 12.74 -6.65 10.50
CA ARG A 30 12.13 -7.25 11.70
C ARG A 30 10.62 -7.46 11.56
N PHE A 31 10.14 -7.64 10.34
CA PHE A 31 8.72 -7.85 10.07
C PHE A 31 8.54 -8.80 8.88
N TYR A 32 7.49 -9.62 8.90
CA TYR A 32 7.21 -10.53 7.79
C TYR A 32 7.12 -9.73 6.47
N PRO A 33 7.72 -10.20 5.34
CA PRO A 33 8.21 -11.56 5.09
C PRO A 33 9.71 -11.80 5.30
N PHE A 34 10.45 -10.86 5.89
CA PHE A 34 11.88 -10.95 6.25
C PHE A 34 12.90 -11.08 5.11
N PHE A 35 12.56 -11.75 4.02
CA PHE A 35 13.52 -12.06 2.95
C PHE A 35 13.26 -11.26 1.67
N TRP A 36 12.09 -10.62 1.59
CA TRP A 36 11.58 -9.87 0.44
C TRP A 36 10.97 -8.56 0.93
N GLY A 37 10.86 -7.56 0.05
CA GLY A 37 10.33 -6.24 0.36
C GLY A 37 11.41 -5.17 0.56
N TYR A 38 12.68 -5.51 0.34
CA TYR A 38 13.74 -4.52 0.42
C TYR A 38 13.70 -3.54 -0.76
N ALA A 39 14.16 -2.32 -0.53
CA ALA A 39 14.09 -1.22 -1.51
C ALA A 39 14.97 -1.44 -2.76
N ASP A 40 15.97 -2.31 -2.68
CA ASP A 40 16.87 -2.67 -3.78
C ASP A 40 16.28 -3.74 -4.72
N GLU A 41 15.17 -4.38 -4.33
CA GLU A 41 14.41 -5.31 -5.18
C GLU A 41 13.58 -4.54 -6.22
N ARG A 42 14.12 -4.41 -7.44
CA ARG A 42 13.56 -3.51 -8.48
C ARG A 42 13.00 -4.22 -9.70
N GLY A 43 12.79 -5.53 -9.64
CA GLY A 43 12.42 -6.36 -10.79
C GLY A 43 13.65 -6.89 -11.52
N GLU A 44 13.41 -7.71 -12.54
CA GLU A 44 14.46 -8.37 -13.32
C GLU A 44 14.15 -8.40 -14.82
N GLY A 45 15.18 -8.59 -15.64
CA GLY A 45 15.01 -8.67 -17.10
C GLY A 45 14.24 -7.47 -17.65
N ALA A 46 13.15 -7.73 -18.38
CA ALA A 46 12.27 -6.69 -18.91
C ALA A 46 11.49 -5.93 -17.83
N GLY A 47 11.23 -6.55 -16.68
CA GLY A 47 10.57 -5.95 -15.53
C GLY A 47 11.47 -5.08 -14.65
N LEU A 48 12.77 -4.94 -14.98
CA LEU A 48 13.66 -4.06 -14.23
C LEU A 48 13.14 -2.62 -14.22
N GLY A 49 12.92 -2.08 -13.03
CA GLY A 49 12.31 -0.78 -12.79
C GLY A 49 10.79 -0.81 -12.58
N TYR A 50 10.11 -1.95 -12.76
CA TYR A 50 8.66 -2.12 -12.64
C TYR A 50 8.22 -2.77 -11.31
N ASN A 51 9.16 -2.93 -10.37
CA ASN A 51 8.85 -3.17 -8.96
C ASN A 51 9.36 -2.00 -8.10
N LEU A 52 8.53 -1.50 -7.18
CA LEU A 52 8.89 -0.46 -6.22
C LEU A 52 8.46 -0.86 -4.81
N ASN A 53 9.44 -1.18 -3.98
CA ASN A 53 9.27 -1.37 -2.55
C ASN A 53 9.61 -0.08 -1.78
N LEU A 54 8.72 0.31 -0.87
CA LEU A 54 8.86 1.44 0.04
C LEU A 54 8.74 0.94 1.48
N PRO A 55 9.79 0.30 2.03
CA PRO A 55 9.79 -0.13 3.41
C PRO A 55 9.76 1.07 4.35
N LEU A 56 8.90 1.01 5.37
CA LEU A 56 8.71 2.05 6.37
C LEU A 56 9.21 1.57 7.73
N PRO A 57 9.91 2.42 8.50
CA PRO A 57 10.25 2.11 9.87
C PRO A 57 9.00 1.71 10.67
N ARG A 58 9.17 0.75 11.59
CA ARG A 58 8.07 0.38 12.50
C ARG A 58 7.58 1.60 13.26
N LYS A 59 6.27 1.64 13.54
CA LYS A 59 5.56 2.76 14.17
C LYS A 59 5.51 4.04 13.34
N SER A 60 5.89 4.02 12.07
CA SER A 60 5.53 5.08 11.12
C SER A 60 4.01 5.23 11.08
N GLY A 61 3.53 6.45 11.35
CA GLY A 61 2.12 6.81 11.29
C GLY A 61 1.74 7.60 10.04
N ASP A 62 0.59 8.26 10.10
CA ASP A 62 -0.06 8.93 8.96
C ASP A 62 0.88 9.78 8.11
N ALA A 63 1.69 10.64 8.72
CA ALA A 63 2.56 11.57 8.00
C ALA A 63 3.59 10.83 7.11
N ALA A 64 4.27 9.84 7.68
CA ALA A 64 5.26 9.05 6.97
C ALA A 64 4.61 8.17 5.89
N PHE A 65 3.43 7.61 6.17
CA PHE A 65 2.69 6.80 5.21
C PHE A 65 2.24 7.64 3.99
N LEU A 66 1.72 8.84 4.23
CA LEU A 66 1.30 9.77 3.18
C LEU A 66 2.49 10.31 2.37
N GLU A 67 3.64 10.57 3.00
CA GLU A 67 4.86 10.94 2.29
C GLU A 67 5.34 9.82 1.35
N ALA A 68 5.31 8.57 1.80
CA ALA A 68 5.63 7.42 0.96
C ALA A 68 4.62 7.28 -0.20
N LEU A 69 3.34 7.59 0.01
CA LEU A 69 2.35 7.61 -1.07
C LEU A 69 2.67 8.67 -2.13
N VAL A 70 3.22 9.83 -1.77
CA VAL A 70 3.69 10.82 -2.76
C VAL A 70 4.73 10.21 -3.69
N THR A 71 5.69 9.46 -3.14
CA THR A 71 6.72 8.76 -3.92
C THR A 71 6.10 7.68 -4.82
N ALA A 72 5.18 6.87 -4.28
CA ALA A 72 4.44 5.86 -5.03
C ALA A 72 3.65 6.47 -6.20
N PHE A 73 2.93 7.57 -5.96
CA PHE A 73 2.11 8.23 -6.97
C PHE A 73 2.95 8.86 -8.08
N ARG A 74 4.13 9.39 -7.77
CA ARG A 74 5.06 9.84 -8.81
C ARG A 74 5.44 8.68 -9.74
N ARG A 75 5.71 7.50 -9.19
CA ARG A 75 6.05 6.30 -9.98
C ARG A 75 4.84 5.78 -10.78
N ILE A 76 3.66 5.75 -10.17
CA ILE A 76 2.40 5.34 -10.82
C ILE A 76 2.07 6.29 -11.98
N ARG A 77 2.13 7.61 -11.77
CA ARG A 77 1.87 8.58 -12.85
C ARG A 77 2.87 8.47 -14.00
N ALA A 78 4.15 8.21 -13.69
CA ALA A 78 5.17 7.97 -14.72
C ALA A 78 4.96 6.65 -15.50
N PHE A 79 4.34 5.65 -14.87
CA PHE A 79 3.93 4.41 -15.55
C PHE A 79 2.69 4.61 -16.44
N ALA A 80 1.83 5.57 -16.10
CA ALA A 80 0.58 5.88 -16.80
C ALA A 80 -0.31 4.63 -17.02
N PRO A 81 -0.70 3.92 -15.94
CA PRO A 81 -1.54 2.73 -16.07
C PRO A 81 -2.95 3.10 -16.54
N GLU A 82 -3.60 2.13 -17.19
CA GLU A 82 -5.00 2.25 -17.60
C GLU A 82 -5.99 1.91 -16.46
N ALA A 83 -5.54 1.15 -15.46
CA ALA A 83 -6.33 0.75 -14.30
C ALA A 83 -5.44 0.56 -13.05
N LEU A 84 -6.06 0.58 -11.87
CA LEU A 84 -5.41 0.39 -10.58
C LEU A 84 -6.05 -0.78 -9.81
N VAL A 85 -5.21 -1.61 -9.19
CA VAL A 85 -5.64 -2.59 -8.19
C VAL A 85 -5.02 -2.18 -6.85
N VAL A 86 -5.87 -1.97 -5.85
CA VAL A 86 -5.44 -1.63 -4.48
C VAL A 86 -5.63 -2.86 -3.59
N ALA A 87 -4.52 -3.52 -3.29
CA ALA A 87 -4.42 -4.49 -2.21
C ALA A 87 -4.51 -3.72 -0.87
N LEU A 88 -5.69 -3.73 -0.26
CA LEU A 88 -6.06 -2.94 0.92
C LEU A 88 -5.96 -3.81 2.19
N GLY A 89 -4.90 -3.57 2.97
CA GLY A 89 -4.82 -4.06 4.35
C GLY A 89 -5.25 -2.98 5.34
N LEU A 90 -5.96 -3.39 6.40
CA LEU A 90 -6.34 -2.52 7.52
C LEU A 90 -5.44 -2.75 8.75
N ASP A 91 -4.46 -3.63 8.64
CA ASP A 91 -3.50 -4.00 9.68
C ASP A 91 -2.35 -2.98 9.87
N ALA A 92 -2.28 -1.96 9.01
CA ALA A 92 -1.44 -0.79 9.26
C ALA A 92 -1.95 0.08 10.44
N PHE A 93 -3.16 -0.22 10.94
CA PHE A 93 -3.81 0.51 12.04
C PHE A 93 -2.97 0.47 13.33
N GLU A 94 -2.91 1.60 14.03
CA GLU A 94 -2.14 1.74 15.27
C GLU A 94 -2.57 0.80 16.40
N GLY A 95 -3.84 0.39 16.41
CA GLY A 95 -4.41 -0.58 17.35
C GLY A 95 -4.50 -2.02 16.84
N ASP A 96 -3.94 -2.33 15.66
CA ASP A 96 -3.91 -3.71 15.16
C ASP A 96 -2.98 -4.59 16.02
N PRO A 97 -3.38 -5.83 16.38
CA PRO A 97 -2.59 -6.71 17.24
C PRO A 97 -1.20 -7.06 16.70
N PHE A 98 -0.95 -6.99 15.38
CA PHE A 98 0.38 -7.23 14.81
C PHE A 98 1.37 -6.09 15.12
N GLY A 99 0.88 -4.86 15.33
CA GLY A 99 1.68 -3.77 15.87
C GLY A 99 2.90 -3.37 15.03
N GLY A 100 2.74 -3.23 13.71
CA GLY A 100 3.83 -2.86 12.79
C GLY A 100 3.89 -1.36 12.48
N LEU A 101 2.81 -0.78 11.96
CA LEU A 101 2.67 0.66 11.66
C LEU A 101 1.73 1.34 12.67
N SER A 102 1.51 2.65 12.50
CA SER A 102 0.68 3.47 13.39
C SER A 102 -0.26 4.39 12.61
N VAL A 103 -0.92 3.85 11.58
CA VAL A 103 -1.94 4.60 10.82
C VAL A 103 -3.19 4.74 11.69
N THR A 104 -3.75 5.95 11.74
CA THR A 104 -4.98 6.23 12.50
C THR A 104 -6.22 5.96 11.65
N THR A 105 -7.40 5.84 12.26
CA THR A 105 -8.68 5.75 11.52
C THR A 105 -8.89 6.94 10.57
N PRO A 106 -8.66 8.21 10.98
CA PRO A 106 -8.63 9.35 10.05
C PRO A 106 -7.55 9.22 8.95
N GLY A 107 -6.41 8.60 9.28
CA GLY A 107 -5.34 8.28 8.34
C GLY A 107 -5.83 7.45 7.16
N PHE A 108 -6.65 6.42 7.40
CA PHE A 108 -7.27 5.61 6.34
C PHE A 108 -8.17 6.43 5.39
N SER A 109 -8.93 7.41 5.90
CA SER A 109 -9.69 8.34 5.03
C SER A 109 -8.75 9.13 4.12
N ARG A 110 -7.68 9.70 4.68
CA ARG A 110 -6.69 10.47 3.92
C ARG A 110 -5.98 9.62 2.87
N ILE A 111 -5.68 8.37 3.19
CA ILE A 111 -5.11 7.40 2.22
C ILE A 111 -6.12 7.15 1.10
N GLY A 112 -7.39 6.89 1.42
CA GLY A 112 -8.45 6.72 0.44
C GLY A 112 -8.60 7.92 -0.50
N GLU A 113 -8.67 9.14 0.06
CA GLU A 113 -8.75 10.41 -0.70
C GLU A 113 -7.57 10.65 -1.63
N ALA A 114 -6.37 10.27 -1.16
CA ALA A 114 -5.13 10.42 -1.88
C ALA A 114 -5.07 9.44 -3.08
N ILE A 115 -5.46 8.18 -2.87
CA ILE A 115 -5.54 7.17 -3.94
C ILE A 115 -6.63 7.54 -4.95
N ALA A 116 -7.83 7.95 -4.50
CA ALA A 116 -8.89 8.42 -5.40
C ALA A 116 -8.45 9.62 -6.26
N GLY A 117 -7.55 10.46 -5.74
CA GLY A 117 -6.94 11.58 -6.48
C GLY A 117 -6.08 11.18 -7.67
N LEU A 118 -5.79 9.89 -7.89
CA LEU A 118 -5.17 9.39 -9.11
C LEU A 118 -6.15 9.37 -10.30
N GLY A 119 -7.46 9.34 -10.05
CA GLY A 119 -8.49 9.38 -11.10
C GLY A 119 -8.52 8.15 -12.02
N LEU A 120 -8.06 7.00 -11.54
CA LEU A 120 -7.98 5.76 -12.32
C LEU A 120 -9.19 4.84 -12.04
N PRO A 121 -9.67 4.08 -13.05
CA PRO A 121 -10.53 2.92 -12.81
C PRO A 121 -9.87 2.00 -11.79
N THR A 122 -10.50 1.79 -10.64
CA THR A 122 -9.85 1.16 -9.48
C THR A 122 -10.65 -0.02 -8.96
N VAL A 123 -9.98 -1.16 -8.78
CA VAL A 123 -10.47 -2.30 -8.02
C VAL A 123 -9.81 -2.27 -6.64
N ILE A 124 -10.61 -2.36 -5.58
CA ILE A 124 -10.13 -2.46 -4.20
C ILE A 124 -10.32 -3.92 -3.76
N VAL A 125 -9.23 -4.56 -3.31
CA VAL A 125 -9.20 -5.96 -2.88
C VAL A 125 -8.82 -5.98 -1.41
N GLN A 126 -9.66 -6.60 -0.58
CA GLN A 126 -9.39 -6.74 0.85
C GLN A 126 -8.24 -7.74 1.07
N GLU A 127 -7.27 -7.34 1.90
CA GLU A 127 -6.10 -8.13 2.32
C GLU A 127 -6.11 -8.30 3.85
N GLY A 128 -5.06 -7.85 4.54
CA GLY A 128 -4.94 -7.87 6.00
C GLY A 128 -5.90 -6.93 6.73
N GLY A 129 -5.79 -6.95 8.05
CA GLY A 129 -6.75 -6.32 8.96
C GLY A 129 -7.30 -7.35 9.91
N TYR A 130 -6.75 -7.40 11.12
CA TYR A 130 -7.08 -8.43 12.08
C TYR A 130 -8.14 -7.94 13.06
N LEU A 131 -8.78 -8.88 13.75
CA LEU A 131 -9.91 -8.59 14.62
C LEU A 131 -9.53 -7.58 15.70
N CYS A 132 -10.12 -6.40 15.59
CA CYS A 132 -10.07 -5.32 16.57
C CYS A 132 -11.36 -4.49 16.46
N ASP A 133 -11.69 -3.74 17.52
CA ASP A 133 -12.94 -2.97 17.59
C ASP A 133 -13.05 -1.92 16.47
N ALA A 134 -11.92 -1.39 16.00
CA ALA A 134 -11.85 -0.34 14.99
C ALA A 134 -11.84 -0.87 13.54
N LEU A 135 -11.87 -2.19 13.30
CA LEU A 135 -11.71 -2.75 11.95
C LEU A 135 -12.78 -2.23 10.98
N SER A 136 -14.04 -2.21 11.42
CA SER A 136 -15.16 -1.71 10.63
C SER A 136 -15.06 -0.19 10.39
N ASP A 137 -14.59 0.56 11.38
CA ASP A 137 -14.41 2.01 11.29
C ASP A 137 -13.27 2.36 10.33
N ASN A 138 -12.18 1.60 10.34
CA ASN A 138 -11.04 1.76 9.43
C ASN A 138 -11.46 1.50 7.97
N LEU A 139 -12.21 0.42 7.72
CA LEU A 139 -12.76 0.14 6.39
C LEU A 139 -13.69 1.26 5.93
N THR A 140 -14.60 1.69 6.80
CA THR A 140 -15.56 2.77 6.51
C THR A 140 -14.84 4.08 6.22
N ALA A 141 -13.80 4.42 6.99
CA ALA A 141 -12.99 5.61 6.78
C ALA A 141 -12.30 5.58 5.42
N PHE A 142 -11.64 4.46 5.07
CA PHE A 142 -10.99 4.32 3.76
C PHE A 142 -11.98 4.47 2.60
N LEU A 143 -13.10 3.75 2.63
CA LEU A 143 -14.10 3.77 1.55
C LEU A 143 -14.78 5.14 1.43
N THR A 144 -15.02 5.82 2.55
CA THR A 144 -15.58 7.18 2.55
C THR A 144 -14.60 8.16 1.92
N GLY A 145 -13.32 8.12 2.32
CA GLY A 145 -12.28 8.96 1.73
C GLY A 145 -12.10 8.71 0.23
N PHE A 146 -12.16 7.44 -0.18
CA PHE A 146 -12.07 7.07 -1.59
C PHE A 146 -13.31 7.52 -2.40
N GLY A 147 -14.51 7.30 -1.87
CA GLY A 147 -15.78 7.59 -2.54
C GLY A 147 -16.19 9.07 -2.53
N GLY A 148 -15.66 9.88 -1.60
CA GLY A 148 -16.04 11.29 -1.42
C GLY A 148 -15.80 12.21 -2.63
N LYS A 149 -14.96 11.80 -3.59
CA LYS A 149 -14.72 12.54 -4.85
C LYS A 149 -15.56 12.09 -6.04
N GLN A 150 -16.37 11.03 -5.91
CA GLN A 150 -17.23 10.53 -7.00
C GLN A 150 -18.61 11.21 -7.05
N ARG A 151 -18.78 12.38 -6.43
CA ARG A 151 -20.00 13.19 -6.51
C ARG A 151 -19.74 14.48 -7.28
#